data_AF-A0A1B9GS26-F1
#
_entry.id   AF-A0A1B9GS26-F1
#
_cell.length_a   1.000
_cell.length_b   1.000
_cell.length_c   1.000
_cell.angle_alpha   90.00
_cell.angle_beta   90.00
_cell.angle_gamma   90.00
#
_symmetry.space_group_name_H-M   'P 1'
#
loop_
_entity.id
_entity.type
_entity.pdbx_description
1 polymer ?
#
loop_
_entity_poly.entity_id
_entity_poly.type
_entity_poly.pdbx_seq_one_letter_code
_entity_poly.pdbx_strand_id
1 'polypeptide(L)'
;MHFTALVPAALLALGGLAFTSASPIEKRYTGVKIQSGRDSLCLQPFGAWTNGTTVGTIDCAQAASWNINPGSGSVILTGTTWALQAAGGGNTNNAGLQLWKSVPGTFAQTWYLTTDNRIAITGGTQCLDEGDNGPQTYQCTTGNTNQAWNILPASGTPPPNHTIGRVAQRAEATVA
;
A
#
# COMPACT_ATOMS: atom_id res chain seq x y z
N MET A 1 16.26 -68.70 -36.48
CA MET A 1 15.53 -67.98 -35.40
C MET A 1 16.34 -66.76 -35.04
N HIS A 2 15.65 -65.70 -34.59
CA HIS A 2 16.14 -64.42 -34.05
C HIS A 2 16.17 -63.25 -35.05
N PHE A 3 15.04 -62.54 -35.08
CA PHE A 3 14.91 -61.15 -35.50
C PHE A 3 15.21 -60.26 -34.28
N THR A 4 16.10 -59.29 -34.41
CA THR A 4 16.34 -58.28 -33.37
C THR A 4 15.76 -56.96 -33.86
N ALA A 5 14.65 -56.55 -33.26
CA ALA A 5 14.04 -55.24 -33.50
C ALA A 5 14.72 -54.19 -32.60
N LEU A 6 15.13 -53.07 -33.19
CA LEU A 6 15.67 -51.89 -32.49
C LEU A 6 14.72 -50.70 -32.71
N VAL A 7 14.02 -50.30 -31.66
CA VAL A 7 13.24 -49.05 -31.54
C VAL A 7 13.17 -48.75 -30.02
N PRO A 8 13.05 -47.49 -29.52
CA PRO A 8 13.43 -46.14 -30.00
C PRO A 8 14.18 -45.33 -28.90
N ALA A 9 14.53 -44.07 -29.19
CA ALA A 9 14.30 -42.96 -28.24
C ALA A 9 14.51 -41.61 -28.93
N ALA A 10 13.48 -41.10 -29.60
CA ALA A 10 13.43 -39.68 -29.97
C ALA A 10 12.99 -38.89 -28.72
N LEU A 11 13.93 -38.15 -28.10
CA LEU A 11 13.59 -37.18 -27.05
C LEU A 11 12.87 -35.99 -27.69
N LEU A 12 11.54 -35.94 -27.54
CA LEU A 12 10.76 -34.73 -27.72
C LEU A 12 11.01 -33.80 -26.53
N ALA A 13 11.86 -32.79 -26.73
CA ALA A 13 11.97 -31.67 -25.81
C ALA A 13 10.71 -30.78 -25.96
N LEU A 14 9.72 -30.99 -25.09
CA LEU A 14 8.60 -30.05 -24.94
C LEU A 14 9.14 -28.76 -24.32
N GLY A 15 9.28 -27.72 -25.14
CA GLY A 15 9.52 -26.35 -24.67
C GLY A 15 8.36 -25.88 -23.80
N GLY A 16 8.59 -25.77 -22.50
CA GLY A 16 7.63 -25.21 -21.56
C GLY A 16 7.48 -23.71 -21.81
N LEU A 17 6.30 -23.30 -22.30
CA LEU A 17 5.90 -21.90 -22.33
C LEU A 17 5.70 -21.45 -20.88
N ALA A 18 6.58 -20.57 -20.39
CA ALA A 18 6.40 -19.91 -19.10
C ALA A 18 5.21 -18.93 -19.21
N PHE A 19 4.13 -19.23 -18.50
CA PHE A 19 3.02 -18.29 -18.35
C PHE A 19 3.48 -17.14 -17.45
N THR A 20 3.74 -15.97 -18.05
CA THR A 20 3.94 -14.75 -17.27
C THR A 20 2.58 -14.34 -16.69
N SER A 21 2.35 -14.59 -15.39
CA SER A 21 1.17 -14.08 -14.72
C SER A 21 1.27 -12.55 -14.66
N ALA A 22 0.37 -11.86 -15.34
CA ALA A 22 0.23 -10.41 -15.19
C ALA A 22 -0.23 -10.12 -13.75
N SER A 23 0.51 -9.28 -13.03
CA SER A 23 0.05 -8.78 -11.73
C SER A 23 -1.28 -8.03 -11.93
N PRO A 24 -2.28 -8.24 -11.08
CA PRO A 24 -3.53 -7.50 -11.17
C PRO A 24 -3.25 -5.99 -11.09
N ILE A 25 -3.93 -5.22 -11.94
CA ILE A 25 -3.86 -3.75 -11.91
C ILE A 25 -4.59 -3.30 -10.64
N GLU A 26 -3.83 -3.11 -9.57
CA GLU A 26 -4.37 -2.53 -8.35
C GLU A 26 -4.65 -1.04 -8.55
N LYS A 27 -5.87 -0.64 -8.18
CA LYS A 27 -6.31 0.75 -8.31
C LYS A 27 -5.45 1.65 -7.42
N ARG A 28 -4.78 2.61 -8.03
CA ARG A 28 -4.08 3.68 -7.32
C ARG A 28 -5.10 4.59 -6.64
N TYR A 29 -4.89 4.92 -5.37
CA TYR A 29 -5.70 5.89 -4.65
C TYR A 29 -5.09 7.28 -4.84
N THR A 30 -5.86 8.22 -5.38
CA THR A 30 -5.42 9.58 -5.65
C THR A 30 -6.32 10.55 -4.91
N GLY A 31 -5.74 11.54 -4.24
CA GLY A 31 -6.50 12.55 -3.51
C GLY A 31 -7.36 11.95 -2.39
N VAL A 32 -6.84 11.00 -1.62
CA VAL A 32 -7.55 10.35 -0.51
C VAL A 32 -7.16 10.95 0.83
N LYS A 33 -8.02 10.86 1.85
CA LYS A 33 -7.62 11.01 3.24
C LYS A 33 -7.16 9.66 3.77
N ILE A 34 -6.12 9.67 4.59
CA ILE A 34 -5.61 8.49 5.27
C ILE A 34 -5.99 8.64 6.74
N GLN A 35 -7.04 7.93 7.16
CA GLN A 35 -7.66 8.06 8.48
C GLN A 35 -7.17 6.95 9.41
N SER A 36 -6.72 7.31 10.60
CA SER A 36 -6.40 6.39 11.69
C SER A 36 -7.65 5.63 12.13
N GLY A 37 -7.54 4.31 12.20
CA GLY A 37 -8.57 3.44 12.79
C GLY A 37 -8.70 3.59 14.30
N ARG A 38 -7.74 4.23 14.98
CA ARG A 38 -7.74 4.40 16.44
C ARG A 38 -8.67 5.50 16.91
N ASP A 39 -8.55 6.68 16.31
CA ASP A 39 -9.20 7.93 16.77
C ASP A 39 -9.95 8.65 15.66
N SER A 40 -10.04 8.06 14.46
CA SER A 40 -10.75 8.62 13.31
C SER A 40 -10.19 9.95 12.79
N LEU A 41 -8.95 10.31 13.15
CA LEU A 41 -8.24 11.48 12.64
C LEU A 41 -7.45 11.14 11.37
N CYS A 42 -7.17 12.12 10.53
CA CYS A 42 -6.52 11.95 9.23
C CYS A 42 -5.15 12.61 9.16
N LEU A 43 -4.22 11.97 8.43
CA LEU A 43 -2.84 12.45 8.26
C LEU A 43 -2.77 13.88 7.68
N GLN A 44 -1.99 14.73 8.34
CA GLN A 44 -1.83 16.15 8.02
C GLN A 44 -0.38 16.61 8.28
N PRO A 45 0.27 17.29 7.31
CA PRO A 45 1.50 18.02 7.57
C PRO A 45 1.24 19.34 8.31
N PHE A 46 2.07 19.68 9.30
CA PHE A 46 1.94 20.89 10.11
C PHE A 46 3.04 21.91 9.81
N GLY A 47 2.64 23.10 9.37
CA GLY A 47 3.55 24.21 9.03
C GLY A 47 3.87 24.27 7.54
N ALA A 48 4.91 25.03 7.21
CA ALA A 48 5.38 25.17 5.82
C ALA A 48 5.88 23.82 5.29
N TRP A 49 5.66 23.55 4.00
CA TRP A 49 6.09 22.30 3.35
C TRP A 49 7.57 22.39 2.98
N THR A 50 8.41 21.81 3.83
CA THR A 50 9.85 21.68 3.68
C THR A 50 10.30 20.29 4.11
N ASN A 51 11.56 19.97 3.89
CA ASN A 51 12.13 18.75 4.45
C ASN A 51 12.04 18.78 5.98
N GLY A 52 11.41 17.78 6.57
CA GLY A 52 11.29 17.62 8.01
C GLY A 52 10.00 18.19 8.60
N THR A 53 9.08 18.75 7.80
CA THR A 53 7.77 19.19 8.29
C THR A 53 7.06 18.02 8.97
N THR A 54 6.72 18.16 10.25
CA THR A 54 6.03 17.12 11.01
C THR A 54 4.70 16.75 10.35
N VAL A 55 4.42 15.46 10.25
CA VAL A 55 3.11 14.94 9.88
C VAL A 55 2.46 14.35 11.13
N GLY A 56 1.28 14.85 11.47
CA GLY A 56 0.43 14.32 12.55
C GLY A 56 -0.95 13.95 12.02
N THR A 57 -1.96 14.00 12.88
CA THR A 57 -3.37 13.74 12.53
C THR A 57 -4.30 14.84 13.02
N ILE A 58 -5.35 15.16 12.24
CA ILE A 58 -6.40 16.14 12.60
C ILE A 58 -7.77 15.67 12.10
N ASP A 59 -8.83 16.44 12.33
CA ASP A 59 -10.14 16.20 11.73
C ASP A 59 -10.05 16.02 10.20
N CYS A 60 -10.70 14.98 9.68
CA CYS A 60 -10.59 14.58 8.29
C CYS A 60 -11.14 15.60 7.29
N ALA A 61 -12.07 16.47 7.69
CA ALA A 61 -12.57 17.54 6.82
C ALA A 61 -11.51 18.62 6.57
N GLN A 62 -10.54 18.76 7.48
CA GLN A 62 -9.46 19.74 7.41
C GLN A 62 -8.12 19.13 6.96
N ALA A 63 -7.98 17.81 7.05
CA ALA A 63 -6.74 17.10 6.73
C ALA A 63 -6.32 17.22 5.26
N ALA A 64 -5.07 16.90 4.97
CA ALA A 64 -4.51 16.90 3.63
C ALA A 64 -4.99 15.70 2.82
N SER A 65 -4.80 15.76 1.50
CA SER A 65 -5.09 14.65 0.60
C SER A 65 -3.80 14.00 0.11
N TRP A 66 -3.78 12.69 0.01
CA TRP A 66 -2.61 11.88 -0.30
C TRP A 66 -2.87 10.97 -1.50
N ASN A 67 -1.80 10.61 -2.21
CA ASN A 67 -1.78 9.57 -3.21
C ASN A 67 -1.06 8.37 -2.62
N ILE A 68 -1.69 7.20 -2.67
CA ILE A 68 -1.14 5.94 -2.15
C ILE A 68 -1.50 4.79 -3.08
N ASN A 69 -0.62 3.81 -3.18
CA ASN A 69 -0.82 2.61 -3.98
C ASN A 69 -0.83 1.38 -3.06
N PRO A 70 -1.61 0.32 -3.36
CA PRO A 70 -1.53 -0.93 -2.59
C PRO A 70 -0.18 -1.62 -2.77
N GLY A 71 0.41 -1.55 -3.96
CA GLY A 71 1.81 -1.91 -4.19
C GLY A 71 2.84 -0.94 -3.58
N SER A 72 4.09 -1.40 -3.48
CA SER A 72 5.22 -0.63 -2.94
C SER A 72 5.46 0.69 -3.68
N GLY A 73 5.55 1.79 -2.93
CA GLY A 73 5.86 3.10 -3.47
C GLY A 73 5.74 4.21 -2.43
N SER A 74 5.95 5.45 -2.88
CA SER A 74 5.79 6.61 -2.00
C SER A 74 4.33 6.99 -1.79
N VAL A 75 4.02 7.42 -0.58
CA VAL A 75 2.76 8.11 -0.24
C VAL A 75 2.99 9.61 -0.46
N ILE A 76 2.35 10.19 -1.47
CA ILE A 76 2.65 11.54 -1.95
C ILE A 76 1.53 12.51 -1.56
N LEU A 77 1.90 13.68 -1.02
CA LEU A 77 0.96 14.78 -0.80
C LEU A 77 0.42 15.26 -2.15
N THR A 78 -0.89 15.20 -2.33
CA THR A 78 -1.56 15.36 -3.64
C THR A 78 -1.19 16.69 -4.30
N GLY A 79 -0.85 16.65 -5.59
CA GLY A 79 -0.48 17.84 -6.37
C GLY A 79 0.94 18.37 -6.10
N THR A 80 1.76 17.64 -5.34
CA THR A 80 3.12 18.04 -4.98
C THR A 80 4.14 16.92 -5.22
N THR A 81 5.41 17.18 -4.88
CA THR A 81 6.49 16.17 -4.84
C THR A 81 6.92 15.82 -3.41
N TRP A 82 6.11 16.19 -2.41
CA TRP A 82 6.36 15.87 -1.01
C TRP A 82 5.84 14.47 -0.67
N ALA A 83 6.68 13.66 -0.05
CA ALA A 83 6.37 12.29 0.35
C ALA A 83 6.27 12.19 1.88
N LEU A 84 5.42 11.27 2.35
CA LEU A 84 5.43 10.80 3.73
C LEU A 84 6.72 9.99 3.97
N GLN A 85 7.49 10.41 4.95
CA GLN A 85 8.73 9.75 5.35
C GLN A 85 8.70 9.39 6.83
N ALA A 86 9.19 8.19 7.16
CA ALA A 86 9.52 7.84 8.53
C ALA A 86 10.79 8.59 8.96
N ALA A 87 10.69 9.38 10.03
CA ALA A 87 11.86 9.99 10.65
C ALA A 87 12.86 8.92 11.10
N GLY A 88 14.15 9.25 11.17
CA GLY A 88 15.17 8.31 11.63
C GLY A 88 15.43 7.10 10.71
N GLY A 89 14.81 7.03 9.52
CA GLY A 89 15.09 6.01 8.51
C GLY A 89 14.07 4.87 8.43
N GLY A 90 13.10 4.79 9.35
CA GLY A 90 11.97 3.85 9.24
C GLY A 90 12.23 2.41 9.67
N ASN A 91 13.34 2.12 10.36
CA ASN A 91 13.69 0.79 10.89
C ASN A 91 13.52 0.66 12.41
N THR A 92 12.98 1.68 13.08
CA THR A 92 12.86 1.74 14.54
C THR A 92 11.44 2.08 14.97
N ASN A 93 10.99 1.54 16.10
CA ASN A 93 9.72 1.91 16.70
C ASN A 93 9.75 3.38 17.19
N ASN A 94 8.57 3.97 17.26
CA ASN A 94 8.27 5.30 17.79
C ASN A 94 8.93 6.46 17.03
N ALA A 95 9.45 6.24 15.81
CA ALA A 95 9.92 7.35 15.01
C ALA A 95 8.74 8.05 14.34
N GLY A 96 8.63 9.37 14.55
CA GLY A 96 7.54 10.18 13.99
C GLY A 96 7.56 10.25 12.46
N LEU A 97 6.53 10.88 11.88
CA LEU A 97 6.41 11.06 10.44
C LEU A 97 6.71 12.50 10.05
N GLN A 98 7.25 12.67 8.85
CA GLN A 98 7.60 13.96 8.31
C GLN A 98 7.33 14.02 6.80
N LEU A 99 7.14 15.21 6.27
CA LEU A 99 7.30 15.44 4.85
C LEU A 99 8.79 15.46 4.50
N TRP A 100 9.09 14.89 3.35
CA TRP A 100 10.39 15.02 2.73
C TRP A 100 10.22 15.06 1.22
N LYS A 101 11.16 15.69 0.52
CA LYS A 101 11.16 15.64 -0.95
C LYS A 101 11.20 14.18 -1.40
N SER A 102 10.33 13.82 -2.33
CA SER A 102 10.25 12.43 -2.78
C SER A 102 11.58 11.99 -3.38
N VAL A 103 12.14 10.92 -2.83
CA VAL A 103 13.28 10.18 -3.37
C VAL A 103 12.80 8.74 -3.54
N PRO A 104 12.21 8.40 -4.70
CA PRO A 104 11.61 7.10 -4.93
C PRO A 104 12.55 5.93 -4.63
N GLY A 105 12.04 4.91 -3.97
CA GLY A 105 12.79 3.70 -3.63
C GLY A 105 13.63 3.79 -2.35
N THR A 106 13.69 4.95 -1.69
CA THR A 106 14.32 5.03 -0.37
C THR A 106 13.50 4.26 0.66
N PHE A 107 14.17 3.51 1.53
CA PHE A 107 13.52 2.65 2.52
C PHE A 107 12.52 3.43 3.39
N ALA A 108 12.90 4.60 3.90
CA ALA A 108 12.05 5.45 4.75
C ALA A 108 10.82 6.08 4.06
N GLN A 109 10.74 6.05 2.73
CA GLN A 109 9.63 6.60 1.94
C GLN A 109 8.89 5.55 1.11
N THR A 110 9.27 4.28 1.21
CA THR A 110 8.67 3.22 0.39
C THR A 110 7.70 2.43 1.26
N TRP A 111 6.43 2.74 1.10
CA TRP A 111 5.32 2.14 1.83
C TRP A 111 4.54 1.19 0.93
N TYR A 112 3.78 0.27 1.50
CA TYR A 112 2.78 -0.51 0.79
C TYR A 112 1.53 -0.63 1.66
N LEU A 113 0.36 -0.41 1.05
CA LEU A 113 -0.93 -0.58 1.72
C LEU A 113 -1.33 -2.04 1.62
N THR A 114 -1.42 -2.71 2.77
CA THR A 114 -1.77 -4.12 2.86
C THR A 114 -3.28 -4.33 2.69
N THR A 115 -3.66 -5.57 2.37
CA THR A 115 -5.08 -5.96 2.26
C THR A 115 -5.83 -5.94 3.59
N ASP A 116 -5.12 -5.85 4.72
CA ASP A 116 -5.68 -5.69 6.07
C ASP A 116 -5.54 -4.26 6.60
N ASN A 117 -5.51 -3.28 5.68
CA ASN A 117 -5.52 -1.84 5.95
C ASN A 117 -4.33 -1.32 6.77
N ARG A 118 -3.17 -1.96 6.71
CA ARG A 118 -1.92 -1.40 7.28
C ARG A 118 -1.13 -0.69 6.19
N ILE A 119 -0.41 0.37 6.56
CA ILE A 119 0.55 1.01 5.67
C ILE A 119 1.94 0.66 6.20
N ALA A 120 2.64 -0.24 5.51
CA ALA A 120 3.88 -0.84 6.00
C ALA A 120 5.10 -0.39 5.19
N ILE A 121 6.27 -0.29 5.83
CA ILE A 121 7.53 -0.05 5.14
C ILE A 121 7.87 -1.28 4.29
N THR A 122 8.08 -1.08 3.00
CA THR A 122 8.43 -2.16 2.06
C THR A 122 9.81 -2.74 2.41
N GLY A 123 9.88 -4.06 2.56
CA GLY A 123 11.11 -4.77 2.93
C GLY A 123 11.54 -4.55 4.38
N GLY A 124 10.71 -3.89 5.19
CA GLY A 124 10.94 -3.67 6.62
C GLY A 124 9.94 -4.43 7.49
N THR A 125 10.03 -4.19 8.79
CA THR A 125 9.09 -4.74 9.78
C THR A 125 8.20 -3.68 10.42
N GLN A 126 8.33 -2.42 10.01
CA GLN A 126 7.61 -1.28 10.58
C GLN A 126 6.33 -0.98 9.81
N CYS A 127 5.28 -0.63 10.54
CA CYS A 127 4.00 -0.16 10.07
C CYS A 127 3.80 1.29 10.54
N LEU A 128 3.03 2.05 9.78
CA LEU A 128 2.44 3.28 10.26
C LEU A 128 1.45 2.95 11.38
N ASP A 129 1.66 3.57 12.54
CA ASP A 129 0.95 3.31 13.79
C ASP A 129 0.48 4.64 14.37
N GLU A 130 -0.78 4.73 14.80
CA GLU A 130 -1.27 5.87 15.57
C GLU A 130 -0.96 5.66 17.05
N GLY A 131 0.12 6.29 17.52
CA GLY A 131 0.59 6.25 18.89
C GLY A 131 -0.05 7.33 19.77
N ASP A 132 0.21 7.28 21.08
CA ASP A 132 -0.39 8.22 22.04
C ASP A 132 -0.03 9.69 21.78
N ASN A 133 1.09 9.93 21.09
CA ASN A 133 1.58 11.26 20.73
C ASN A 133 1.46 11.56 19.22
N GLY A 134 0.62 10.83 18.50
CA GLY A 134 0.42 10.98 17.07
C GLY A 134 0.94 9.80 16.24
N PRO A 135 0.91 9.92 14.90
CA PRO A 135 1.40 8.90 14.01
C PRO A 135 2.90 8.69 14.19
N GLN A 136 3.31 7.43 14.11
CA GLN A 136 4.68 6.97 14.26
C GLN A 136 4.92 5.71 13.41
N THR A 137 6.18 5.28 13.33
CA THR A 137 6.52 3.92 12.93
C THR A 137 6.46 3.00 14.15
N TYR A 138 5.95 1.80 13.98
CA TYR A 138 6.03 0.76 15.01
C TYR A 138 6.07 -0.62 14.38
N GLN A 139 6.65 -1.61 15.08
CA GLN A 139 6.67 -2.99 14.65
C GLN A 139 5.26 -3.45 14.22
N CYS A 140 5.15 -3.88 12.95
CA CYS A 140 3.92 -4.42 12.40
C CYS A 140 3.44 -5.58 13.27
N THR A 141 2.23 -5.45 13.81
CA THR A 141 1.63 -6.42 14.73
C THR A 141 0.24 -6.77 14.22
N THR A 142 0.01 -8.04 13.92
CA THR A 142 -1.30 -8.52 13.45
C THR A 142 -2.38 -8.23 14.48
N GLY A 143 -3.50 -7.66 14.04
CA GLY A 143 -4.62 -7.32 14.91
C GLY A 143 -4.45 -6.05 15.74
N ASN A 144 -3.32 -5.34 15.63
CA ASN A 144 -3.17 -4.03 16.25
C ASN A 144 -4.02 -2.98 15.51
N THR A 145 -5.10 -2.54 16.13
CA THR A 145 -6.03 -1.55 15.57
C THR A 145 -5.43 -0.16 15.40
N ASN A 146 -4.35 0.17 16.13
CA ASN A 146 -3.63 1.43 15.95
C ASN A 146 -2.90 1.49 14.60
N GLN A 147 -2.67 0.34 13.96
CA GLN A 147 -1.99 0.23 12.66
C GLN A 147 -2.97 0.13 11.50
N ALA A 148 -4.28 0.18 11.77
CA ALA A 148 -5.30 0.19 10.74
C ALA A 148 -5.52 1.63 10.22
N TRP A 149 -5.50 1.79 8.91
CA TRP A 149 -5.68 3.07 8.22
C TRP A 149 -6.75 2.96 7.14
N ASN A 150 -7.85 3.69 7.32
CA ASN A 150 -8.94 3.74 6.36
C ASN A 150 -8.58 4.72 5.24
N ILE A 151 -8.70 4.27 3.99
CA ILE A 151 -8.49 5.10 2.81
C ILE A 151 -9.82 5.75 2.42
N LEU A 152 -10.01 6.99 2.86
CA LEU A 152 -11.22 7.74 2.57
C LEU A 152 -11.04 8.59 1.30
N PRO A 153 -12.09 8.78 0.50
CA PRO A 153 -12.06 9.66 -0.66
C PRO A 153 -12.16 11.12 -0.22
N ALA A 154 -11.48 12.05 -0.93
CA ALA A 154 -11.52 13.47 -0.56
C ALA A 154 -12.92 14.11 -0.58
N SER A 155 -13.88 13.56 -1.32
CA SER A 155 -15.26 14.07 -1.42
C SER A 155 -16.24 13.45 -0.43
N GLY A 156 -15.80 12.55 0.46
CA GLY A 156 -16.70 11.78 1.33
C GLY A 156 -17.49 10.67 0.62
N THR A 157 -17.24 10.41 -0.66
CA THR A 157 -17.88 9.34 -1.46
C THR A 157 -16.98 8.10 -1.54
N PRO A 158 -17.19 7.02 -0.75
CA PRO A 158 -16.26 5.88 -0.58
C PRO A 158 -15.58 5.47 -1.89
N PRO A 159 -14.24 5.25 -1.94
CA PRO A 159 -13.65 4.62 -3.11
C PRO A 159 -14.36 3.27 -3.32
N PRO A 160 -14.61 2.85 -4.58
CA PRO A 160 -15.15 1.53 -4.84
C PRO A 160 -14.30 0.52 -4.09
N ASN A 161 -15.00 -0.15 -3.18
CA ASN A 161 -14.53 -0.98 -2.11
C ASN A 161 -13.43 -1.95 -2.58
N HIS A 162 -12.49 -2.24 -1.68
CA HIS A 162 -11.45 -3.26 -1.73
C HIS A 162 -12.02 -4.71 -1.79
N THR A 163 -13.21 -4.88 -2.36
CA THR A 163 -13.90 -6.16 -2.59
C THR A 163 -13.86 -6.50 -4.07
N ILE A 164 -12.67 -6.75 -4.62
CA ILE A 164 -12.59 -7.77 -5.67
C ILE A 164 -12.74 -9.10 -4.94
N GLY A 165 -13.98 -9.52 -4.70
CA GLY A 165 -14.27 -10.73 -3.95
C GLY A 165 -15.72 -10.93 -3.57
N ARG A 166 -16.67 -10.81 -4.52
CA ARG A 166 -17.88 -11.67 -4.65
C ARG A 166 -18.98 -11.18 -5.60
N VAL A 167 -18.98 -9.95 -6.11
CA VAL A 167 -20.12 -9.48 -6.94
C VAL A 167 -19.85 -9.54 -8.47
N ALA A 168 -18.60 -9.65 -8.89
CA ALA A 168 -18.24 -9.75 -10.32
C ALA A 168 -18.64 -11.09 -11.00
N GLN A 169 -19.38 -12.00 -10.35
CA GLN A 169 -19.73 -13.31 -10.94
C GLN A 169 -21.24 -13.63 -11.02
N ARG A 170 -22.17 -12.72 -10.70
CA ARG A 170 -23.61 -13.10 -10.76
C ARG A 170 -24.61 -12.14 -11.41
N ALA A 171 -24.21 -11.02 -12.01
CA ALA A 171 -25.17 -10.13 -12.68
C ALA A 171 -25.03 -10.01 -14.21
N GLU A 172 -23.98 -10.56 -14.83
CA GLU A 172 -23.94 -10.71 -16.30
C GLU A 172 -24.59 -12.01 -16.81
N ALA A 173 -25.05 -12.88 -15.91
CA ALA A 173 -25.86 -14.05 -16.26
C ALA A 173 -27.32 -13.79 -15.90
N THR A 174 -28.02 -12.94 -16.67
CA THR A 174 -29.42 -13.12 -17.14
C THR A 174 -29.81 -11.88 -17.96
N VAL A 175 -29.27 -11.76 -19.17
CA VAL A 175 -30.03 -11.20 -20.31
C VAL A 175 -30.15 -12.35 -21.31
N ALA A 176 -31.26 -13.07 -21.21
CA ALA A 176 -31.86 -13.91 -22.24
C ALA A 176 -33.33 -14.07 -21.87
#